data_AF-A0A3R9X7C7-F1
#
_entry.id   AF-A0A3R9X7C7-F1
#
_cell.length_a   1.000
_cell.length_b   1.000
_cell.length_c   1.000
_cell.angle_alpha   90.00
_cell.angle_beta   90.00
_cell.angle_gamma   90.00
#
_symmetry.space_group_name_H-M   'P 1'
#
loop_
_entity.id
_entity.type
_entity.pdbx_description
1 polymer ?
#
loop_
_entity_poly.entity_id
_entity_poly.type
_entity_poly.pdbx_seq_one_letter_code
_entity_poly.pdbx_strand_id
1 'polypeptide(L)'
;MNKLSISTRGYWARMLKLFQGCETTSSLGKHHEGRDMNFDRIDRLVAKEDFCFQAWSDRYSKGVWAALGLWENQIDTVRDLSSGGDLDMFFATDYVFSAEWLPYVTGRTLAEAMQKLEERLASLPQDQLSRGSQWADLVSKAIDALSEATRGRSWYDDKKPESLDDLPATFDLAVEQSATSDTEEKGQ
;
A
#
# COMPACT_ATOMS: atom_id res chain seq x y z
N MET A 1 17.82 -13.13 5.72
CA MET A 1 16.68 -12.18 5.85
C MET A 1 15.46 -12.99 6.29
N ASN A 2 14.94 -12.70 7.48
CA ASN A 2 13.82 -13.44 8.06
C ASN A 2 12.52 -13.02 7.36
N LYS A 3 11.90 -13.96 6.62
CA LYS A 3 10.58 -13.81 6.04
C LYS A 3 9.53 -13.93 7.14
N LEU A 4 8.76 -12.87 7.38
CA LEU A 4 7.47 -12.94 8.06
C LEU A 4 6.39 -12.88 6.97
N SER A 5 6.20 -13.98 6.24
CA SER A 5 4.98 -14.19 5.45
C SER A 5 3.95 -14.77 6.41
N ILE A 6 2.95 -13.97 6.77
CA ILE A 6 1.93 -14.33 7.75
C ILE A 6 0.62 -14.53 7.01
N SER A 7 0.27 -15.80 6.76
CA SER A 7 -1.02 -16.23 6.21
C SER A 7 -2.19 -15.69 7.05
N THR A 8 -3.08 -14.97 6.39
CA THR A 8 -3.95 -13.89 6.93
C THR A 8 -5.17 -14.30 7.75
N ARG A 9 -5.63 -15.56 7.73
CA ARG A 9 -6.93 -15.88 8.36
C ARG A 9 -6.96 -15.97 9.90
N GLY A 10 -5.82 -16.09 10.57
CA GLY A 10 -5.80 -16.30 12.04
C GLY A 10 -4.81 -15.46 12.85
N TYR A 11 -3.82 -14.86 12.20
CA TYR A 11 -2.76 -14.12 12.88
C TYR A 11 -3.07 -12.64 13.08
N TRP A 12 -3.89 -12.04 12.22
CA TRP A 12 -4.30 -10.64 12.33
C TRP A 12 -5.09 -10.35 13.61
N ALA A 13 -6.10 -11.17 13.91
CA ALA A 13 -6.88 -11.06 15.14
C ALA A 13 -6.03 -11.28 16.42
N ARG A 14 -4.90 -12.01 16.33
CA ARG A 14 -3.94 -12.18 17.44
C ARG A 14 -2.96 -11.01 17.55
N MET A 15 -2.49 -10.43 16.45
CA MET A 15 -1.62 -9.25 16.49
C MET A 15 -2.36 -8.01 16.98
N LEU A 16 -3.61 -7.80 16.55
CA LEU A 16 -4.42 -6.68 17.04
C LEU A 16 -4.67 -6.76 18.56
N LYS A 17 -4.93 -7.97 19.08
CA LYS A 17 -5.06 -8.23 20.53
C LYS A 17 -3.75 -8.06 21.31
N LEU A 18 -2.60 -8.38 20.72
CA LEU A 18 -1.30 -8.18 21.36
C LEU A 18 -0.90 -6.69 21.38
N PHE A 19 -1.32 -5.91 20.39
CA PHE A 19 -1.04 -4.48 20.34
C PHE A 19 -1.96 -3.66 21.28
N GLN A 20 -3.24 -4.04 21.39
CA GLN A 20 -4.19 -3.43 22.34
C GLN A 20 -4.03 -3.94 23.78
N GLY A 21 -3.35 -5.08 23.99
CA GLY A 21 -3.21 -5.71 25.30
C GLY A 21 -1.95 -5.35 26.10
N CYS A 22 -1.09 -4.46 25.60
CA CYS A 22 0.19 -4.13 26.24
C CYS A 22 0.10 -2.93 27.20
N GLU A 23 -1.02 -2.76 27.91
CA GLU A 23 -1.18 -1.79 29.01
C GLU A 23 -1.51 -2.50 30.33
N THR A 24 -0.54 -3.19 30.93
CA THR A 24 -0.44 -3.40 32.39
C THR A 24 0.90 -4.11 32.64
N THR A 25 1.88 -3.54 33.32
CA THR A 25 1.84 -3.03 34.68
C THR A 25 2.94 -1.98 34.92
N SER A 26 2.60 -0.77 35.35
CA SER A 26 3.31 -0.13 36.46
C SER A 26 2.54 1.09 36.97
N SER A 27 2.39 1.10 38.28
CA SER A 27 1.83 2.14 39.13
C SER A 27 2.40 3.55 38.87
N LEU A 28 1.51 4.52 39.05
CA LEU A 28 1.74 5.92 39.43
C LEU A 28 2.07 6.95 38.32
N GLY A 29 1.01 7.69 37.93
CA GLY A 29 1.12 9.12 37.65
C GLY A 29 1.12 9.53 36.17
N LYS A 30 0.17 10.43 35.88
CA LYS A 30 -0.07 11.20 34.64
C LYS A 30 -0.95 10.48 33.61
N HIS A 31 -2.17 10.99 33.48
CA HIS A 31 -2.98 10.87 32.28
C HIS A 31 -2.17 11.38 31.08
N HIS A 32 -1.50 10.46 30.40
CA HIS A 32 -1.25 10.64 28.98
C HIS A 32 -2.54 10.21 28.30
N GLU A 33 -3.22 11.18 27.69
CA GLU A 33 -4.28 10.95 26.73
C GLU A 33 -3.64 10.17 25.57
N GLY A 34 -3.66 8.84 25.69
CA GLY A 34 -3.31 7.94 24.61
C GLY A 34 -4.29 8.22 23.49
N ARG A 35 -3.79 8.76 22.38
CA ARG A 35 -4.59 8.93 21.17
C ARG A 35 -4.95 7.52 20.73
N ASP A 36 -6.20 7.11 20.94
CA ASP A 36 -6.69 5.81 20.50
C ASP A 36 -6.41 5.68 19.00
N MET A 37 -5.43 4.86 18.65
CA MET A 37 -5.11 4.58 17.26
C MET A 37 -6.19 3.65 16.73
N ASN A 38 -7.16 4.23 16.04
CA ASN A 38 -8.21 3.49 15.36
C ASN A 38 -7.69 3.01 14.00
N PHE A 39 -7.82 1.71 13.71
CA PHE A 39 -7.43 1.06 12.45
C PHE A 39 -8.62 0.36 11.76
N ASP A 40 -9.83 0.88 11.96
CA ASP A 40 -11.09 0.28 11.50
C ASP A 40 -11.11 0.00 9.99
N ARG A 41 -10.52 0.86 9.14
CA ARG A 41 -10.54 0.65 7.68
C ARG A 41 -9.59 -0.45 7.26
N ILE A 42 -8.38 -0.44 7.81
CA ILE A 42 -7.42 -1.55 7.59
C ILE A 42 -8.04 -2.86 8.06
N ASP A 43 -8.60 -2.91 9.27
CA ASP A 43 -9.23 -4.11 9.82
C ASP A 43 -10.40 -4.58 8.94
N ARG A 44 -11.28 -3.66 8.50
CA ARG A 44 -12.37 -3.98 7.58
C ARG A 44 -11.85 -4.58 6.26
N LEU A 45 -10.87 -3.93 5.62
CA LEU A 45 -10.35 -4.38 4.33
C LEU A 45 -9.70 -5.77 4.44
N VAL A 46 -8.94 -6.02 5.51
CA VAL A 46 -8.29 -7.32 5.72
C VAL A 46 -9.30 -8.39 6.14
N ALA A 47 -10.15 -8.11 7.13
CA ALA A 47 -11.01 -9.11 7.75
C ALA A 47 -12.27 -9.43 6.93
N LYS A 48 -12.80 -8.46 6.17
CA LYS A 48 -14.08 -8.60 5.45
C LYS A 48 -13.92 -8.59 3.93
N GLU A 49 -12.99 -7.79 3.41
CA GLU A 49 -12.77 -7.64 1.97
C GLU A 49 -11.60 -8.51 1.45
N ASP A 50 -10.95 -9.26 2.35
CA ASP A 50 -9.89 -10.22 2.07
C ASP A 50 -8.66 -9.59 1.38
N PHE A 51 -8.37 -8.34 1.73
CA PHE A 51 -7.12 -7.68 1.34
C PHE A 51 -5.95 -8.29 2.12
N CYS A 52 -4.81 -8.34 1.44
CA CYS A 52 -3.54 -8.66 2.05
C CYS A 52 -2.93 -7.38 2.64
N PHE A 53 -2.45 -7.43 3.87
CA PHE A 53 -1.58 -6.40 4.44
C PHE A 53 -0.17 -6.95 4.57
N GLN A 54 0.83 -6.15 4.19
CA GLN A 54 2.20 -6.42 4.57
C GLN A 54 2.88 -5.16 5.11
N ALA A 55 3.87 -5.37 5.96
CA ALA A 55 4.80 -4.33 6.38
C ALA A 55 6.23 -4.88 6.31
N TRP A 56 7.17 -4.05 5.87
CA TRP A 56 8.58 -4.41 5.75
C TRP A 56 9.48 -3.23 6.07
N SER A 57 10.71 -3.51 6.52
CA SER A 57 11.70 -2.47 6.73
C SER A 57 12.23 -1.96 5.39
N ASP A 58 12.35 -0.64 5.27
CA ASP A 58 13.02 -0.02 4.15
C ASP A 58 14.49 -0.47 4.06
N ARG A 59 14.97 -0.78 2.86
CA ARG A 59 16.34 -1.28 2.63
C ARG A 59 17.42 -0.32 3.15
N TYR A 60 17.18 0.99 3.07
CA TYR A 60 18.10 2.02 3.51
C TYR A 60 17.85 2.47 4.95
N SER A 61 17.11 1.67 5.73
CA SER A 61 16.73 1.98 7.11
C SER A 61 16.00 3.32 7.25
N LYS A 62 15.30 3.78 6.21
CA LYS A 62 14.53 5.03 6.24
C LYS A 62 13.21 4.92 7.00
N GLY A 63 12.80 3.69 7.33
CA GLY A 63 11.60 3.43 8.11
C GLY A 63 10.99 2.05 7.83
N VAL A 64 9.68 1.99 7.99
CA VAL A 64 8.82 0.83 7.78
C VAL A 64 7.78 1.18 6.73
N TRP A 65 7.67 0.33 5.72
CA TRP A 65 6.60 0.32 4.74
C TRP A 65 5.37 -0.37 5.34
N ALA A 66 4.19 0.14 5.03
CA ALA A 66 2.91 -0.53 5.25
C ALA A 66 2.09 -0.46 3.96
N ALA A 67 1.52 -1.58 3.54
CA ALA A 67 0.78 -1.66 2.30
C ALA A 67 -0.43 -2.60 2.40
N LEU A 68 -1.45 -2.30 1.59
CA LEU A 68 -2.55 -3.21 1.28
C LEU A 68 -2.55 -3.57 -0.20
N GLY A 69 -3.02 -4.77 -0.53
CA GLY A 69 -3.22 -5.21 -1.91
C GLY A 69 -4.31 -6.26 -1.98
N LEU A 70 -4.89 -6.46 -3.17
CA LEU A 70 -5.86 -7.54 -3.37
C LEU A 70 -5.23 -8.92 -3.23
N TRP A 71 -3.94 -9.00 -3.53
CA TRP A 71 -3.17 -10.23 -3.58
C TRP A 71 -1.76 -9.99 -3.04
N GLU A 72 -1.15 -11.01 -2.44
CA GLU A 72 0.21 -10.91 -1.89
C GLU A 72 1.25 -10.56 -2.98
N ASN A 73 1.09 -11.07 -4.20
CA ASN A 73 2.01 -10.82 -5.32
C ASN A 73 2.05 -9.34 -5.76
N GLN A 74 0.95 -8.60 -5.59
CA GLN A 74 0.91 -7.16 -5.88
C GLN A 74 1.80 -6.40 -4.91
N ILE A 75 1.70 -6.72 -3.62
CA ILE A 75 2.54 -6.09 -2.59
C ILE A 75 3.99 -6.51 -2.77
N ASP A 76 4.22 -7.77 -3.10
CA ASP A 76 5.57 -8.30 -3.37
C ASP A 76 6.24 -7.58 -4.53
N THR A 77 5.50 -7.19 -5.57
CA THR A 77 6.03 -6.40 -6.70
C THR A 77 6.63 -5.08 -6.20
N VAL A 78 5.88 -4.30 -5.41
CA VAL A 78 6.36 -3.03 -4.87
C VAL A 78 7.48 -3.24 -3.85
N ARG A 79 7.40 -4.28 -3.03
CA ARG A 79 8.47 -4.63 -2.07
C ARG A 79 9.78 -4.96 -2.77
N ASP A 80 9.72 -5.76 -3.82
CA ASP A 80 10.91 -6.22 -4.55
C ASP A 80 11.54 -5.04 -5.33
N LEU A 81 10.73 -4.18 -5.94
CA LEU A 81 11.19 -2.95 -6.59
C LEU A 81 11.77 -1.93 -5.60
N SER A 82 11.09 -1.67 -4.47
CA SER A 82 11.59 -0.78 -3.41
C SER A 82 12.85 -1.31 -2.72
N SER A 83 13.11 -2.61 -2.83
CA SER A 83 14.33 -3.26 -2.35
C SER A 83 15.37 -3.49 -3.44
N GLY A 84 15.10 -3.09 -4.69
CA GLY A 84 15.92 -3.29 -5.88
C GLY A 84 17.19 -2.44 -5.94
N GLY A 85 17.82 -2.35 -7.12
CA GLY A 85 18.94 -1.43 -7.34
C GLY A 85 18.52 0.04 -7.19
N ASP A 86 19.47 0.95 -7.03
CA ASP A 86 19.17 2.37 -6.73
C ASP A 86 18.22 3.02 -7.77
N LEU A 87 18.34 2.65 -9.05
CA LEU A 87 17.51 3.17 -10.14
C LEU A 87 16.10 2.55 -10.15
N ASP A 88 16.01 1.21 -10.04
CA ASP A 88 14.74 0.47 -9.98
C ASP A 88 13.89 0.94 -8.79
N MET A 89 14.55 1.17 -7.65
CA MET A 89 13.94 1.69 -6.44
C MET A 89 13.47 3.12 -6.64
N PHE A 90 14.28 4.00 -7.26
CA PHE A 90 13.93 5.41 -7.42
C PHE A 90 12.62 5.58 -8.20
N PHE A 91 12.46 4.94 -9.36
CA PHE A 91 11.25 5.11 -10.18
C PHE A 91 10.01 4.44 -9.56
N ALA A 92 10.18 3.26 -8.96
CA ALA A 92 9.07 2.57 -8.33
C ALA A 92 8.58 3.31 -7.08
N THR A 93 9.51 3.83 -6.27
CA THR A 93 9.14 4.59 -5.06
C THR A 93 8.59 5.97 -5.41
N ASP A 94 9.12 6.65 -6.43
CA ASP A 94 8.62 7.96 -6.89
C ASP A 94 7.15 7.89 -7.35
N TYR A 95 6.80 6.89 -8.16
CA TYR A 95 5.40 6.68 -8.55
C TYR A 95 4.51 6.33 -7.35
N VAL A 96 4.92 5.35 -6.55
CA VAL A 96 4.11 4.88 -5.42
C VAL A 96 3.87 5.97 -4.38
N PHE A 97 4.83 6.88 -4.18
CA PHE A 97 4.66 8.01 -3.27
C PHE A 97 3.89 9.19 -3.86
N SER A 98 3.99 9.42 -5.18
CA SER A 98 3.23 10.48 -5.84
C SER A 98 1.75 10.14 -6.00
N ALA A 99 1.40 8.85 -6.06
CA ALA A 99 0.02 8.41 -6.17
C ALA A 99 -0.68 8.33 -4.79
N GLU A 100 -1.38 9.40 -4.41
CA GLU A 100 -2.05 9.51 -3.10
C GLU A 100 -3.22 8.54 -2.88
N TRP A 101 -3.63 7.82 -3.92
CA TRP A 101 -4.74 6.87 -3.86
C TRP A 101 -4.26 5.41 -3.78
N LEU A 102 -2.96 5.17 -3.95
CA LEU A 102 -2.35 3.86 -3.75
C LEU A 102 -2.20 3.55 -2.25
N PRO A 103 -2.54 2.33 -1.81
CA PRO A 103 -2.49 1.95 -0.39
C PRO A 103 -1.07 1.56 0.06
N TYR A 104 -0.08 2.41 -0.19
CA TYR A 104 1.32 2.19 0.17
C TYR A 104 1.86 3.44 0.87
N VAL A 105 2.43 3.27 2.06
CA VAL A 105 2.98 4.38 2.84
C VAL A 105 4.24 3.97 3.60
N THR A 106 4.99 4.97 4.05
CA THR A 106 6.14 4.77 4.95
C THR A 106 6.01 5.59 6.24
N GLY A 107 6.39 4.99 7.36
CA GLY A 107 6.53 5.64 8.66
C GLY A 107 7.87 5.29 9.32
N ARG A 108 8.31 6.03 10.35
CA ARG A 108 9.55 5.71 11.07
C ARG A 108 9.41 4.44 11.92
N THR A 109 8.19 4.10 12.31
CA THR A 109 7.83 2.89 13.04
C THR A 109 6.65 2.20 12.37
N LEU A 110 6.40 0.93 12.70
CA LEU A 110 5.23 0.21 12.21
C LEU A 110 3.92 0.93 12.58
N ALA A 111 3.81 1.43 13.81
CA ALA A 111 2.62 2.17 14.25
C ALA A 111 2.40 3.45 13.43
N GLU A 112 3.47 4.21 13.17
CA GLU A 112 3.39 5.41 12.32
C GLU A 112 2.98 5.05 10.88
N ALA A 113 3.53 3.96 10.33
CA ALA A 113 3.19 3.49 8.99
C ALA A 113 1.72 3.04 8.90
N MET A 114 1.23 2.28 9.89
CA MET A 114 -0.17 1.87 9.96
C MET A 114 -1.11 3.06 10.13
N GLN A 115 -0.74 4.04 10.97
CA GLN A 115 -1.55 5.25 11.14
C GLN A 115 -1.64 6.06 9.84
N LYS A 116 -0.52 6.25 9.14
CA LYS A 116 -0.51 6.91 7.82
C LYS A 116 -1.34 6.16 6.80
N LEU A 117 -1.32 4.83 6.83
CA LEU A 117 -2.12 4.02 5.92
C LEU A 117 -3.62 4.18 6.22
N GLU A 118 -4.00 4.23 7.49
CA GLU A 118 -5.38 4.50 7.89
C GLU A 118 -5.83 5.90 7.44
N GLU A 119 -4.99 6.93 7.65
CA GLU A 119 -5.26 8.31 7.20
C GLU A 119 -5.39 8.38 5.67
N ARG A 120 -4.57 7.62 4.94
CA ARG A 120 -4.61 7.46 3.48
C ARG A 120 -5.93 6.83 3.02
N LEU A 121 -6.42 5.80 3.70
CA LEU A 121 -7.71 5.20 3.38
C LEU A 121 -8.87 6.12 3.77
N ALA A 122 -8.72 6.95 4.80
CA ALA A 122 -9.73 7.89 5.23
C ALA A 122 -9.96 9.03 4.23
N SER A 123 -8.96 9.38 3.41
CA SER A 123 -9.10 10.40 2.35
C SER A 123 -9.80 9.90 1.09
N LEU A 124 -10.01 8.59 0.96
CA LEU A 124 -10.71 7.99 -0.18
C LEU A 124 -12.23 7.96 0.04
N PRO A 125 -13.04 7.95 -1.04
CA PRO A 125 -14.48 7.72 -0.93
C PRO A 125 -14.75 6.37 -0.25
N GLN A 126 -15.54 6.38 0.82
CA GLN A 126 -15.68 5.21 1.71
C GLN A 126 -16.46 4.05 1.08
N ASP A 127 -17.26 4.33 0.05
CA ASP A 127 -17.93 3.35 -0.81
C ASP A 127 -16.93 2.61 -1.71
N GLN A 128 -15.78 3.22 -2.00
CA GLN A 128 -14.70 2.62 -2.79
C GLN A 128 -13.76 1.74 -1.96
N LEU A 129 -13.89 1.71 -0.63
CA LEU A 129 -13.08 0.82 0.22
C LEU A 129 -13.69 -0.59 0.31
N SER A 130 -13.75 -1.27 -0.82
CA SER A 130 -14.21 -2.66 -0.93
C SER A 130 -13.51 -3.41 -2.05
N ARG A 131 -13.51 -4.75 -2.02
CA ARG A 131 -12.77 -5.57 -2.97
C ARG A 131 -13.26 -5.42 -4.42
N GLY A 132 -14.56 -5.24 -4.61
CA GLY A 132 -15.19 -5.10 -5.93
C GLY A 132 -15.42 -3.66 -6.36
N SER A 133 -14.69 -2.71 -5.77
CA SER A 133 -14.78 -1.30 -6.10
C SER A 133 -13.91 -0.94 -7.30
N GLN A 134 -14.21 0.21 -7.91
CA GLN A 134 -13.35 0.78 -8.95
C GLN A 134 -11.96 1.11 -8.40
N TRP A 135 -11.85 1.55 -7.16
CA TRP A 135 -10.55 1.79 -6.52
C TRP A 135 -9.68 0.53 -6.47
N ALA A 136 -10.23 -0.60 -6.03
CA ALA A 136 -9.49 -1.86 -5.96
C ALA A 136 -8.99 -2.33 -7.35
N ASP A 137 -9.82 -2.15 -8.37
CA ASP A 137 -9.47 -2.44 -9.76
C ASP A 137 -8.37 -1.52 -10.27
N LEU A 138 -8.47 -0.20 -10.00
CA LEU A 138 -7.46 0.78 -10.38
C LEU A 138 -6.12 0.50 -9.68
N VAL A 139 -6.13 0.14 -8.39
CA VAL A 139 -4.91 -0.21 -7.65
C VAL A 139 -4.25 -1.41 -8.33
N SER A 140 -5.02 -2.42 -8.68
CA SER A 140 -4.51 -3.60 -9.38
C SER A 140 -3.90 -3.24 -10.73
N LYS A 141 -4.60 -2.45 -11.55
CA LYS A 141 -4.11 -1.99 -12.85
C LYS A 141 -2.80 -1.20 -12.73
N ALA A 142 -2.70 -0.30 -11.74
CA ALA A 142 -1.50 0.50 -11.52
C ALA A 142 -0.29 -0.37 -11.12
N ILE A 143 -0.49 -1.36 -10.25
CA ILE A 143 0.58 -2.29 -9.86
C ILE A 143 0.98 -3.21 -11.01
N ASP A 144 0.02 -3.68 -11.81
CA ASP A 144 0.30 -4.47 -13.01
C ASP A 144 1.09 -3.66 -14.06
N ALA A 145 0.71 -2.39 -14.28
CA ALA A 145 1.43 -1.49 -15.15
C ALA A 145 2.86 -1.21 -14.65
N LEU A 146 3.03 -1.01 -13.34
CA LEU A 146 4.35 -0.87 -12.71
C LEU A 146 5.19 -2.14 -12.89
N SER A 147 4.59 -3.32 -12.72
CA SER A 147 5.25 -4.62 -12.94
C SER A 147 5.72 -4.78 -14.39
N GLU A 148 4.85 -4.51 -15.36
CA GLU A 148 5.19 -4.63 -16.78
C GLU A 148 6.22 -3.57 -17.22
N ALA A 149 6.14 -2.34 -16.71
CA ALA A 149 7.13 -1.29 -16.97
C ALA A 149 8.55 -1.68 -16.51
N THR A 150 8.63 -2.50 -15.46
CA THR A 150 9.89 -2.90 -14.82
C THR A 150 10.38 -4.29 -15.25
N ARG A 151 9.53 -5.08 -15.93
CA ARG A 151 9.84 -6.46 -16.36
C ARG A 151 10.91 -6.50 -17.46
N GLY A 152 12.00 -7.21 -17.19
CA GLY A 152 13.04 -7.52 -18.20
C GLY A 152 13.96 -6.36 -18.58
N ARG A 153 13.87 -5.19 -17.90
CA ARG A 153 14.80 -4.07 -18.11
C ARG A 153 15.98 -4.15 -17.15
N SER A 154 17.19 -4.08 -17.70
CA SER A 154 18.42 -3.80 -16.95
C SER A 154 18.64 -2.29 -17.03
N TRP A 155 18.51 -1.60 -15.91
CA TRP A 155 18.47 -0.13 -15.81
C TRP A 155 19.83 0.56 -15.98
N TYR A 156 20.67 0.06 -16.89
CA TYR A 156 21.96 0.66 -17.24
C TYR A 156 21.85 1.79 -18.28
N ASP A 157 20.68 1.98 -18.88
CA ASP A 157 20.36 3.11 -19.76
C ASP A 157 19.44 4.05 -18.98
N ASP A 158 19.91 5.26 -18.65
CA ASP A 158 19.33 6.29 -17.76
C ASP A 158 17.89 6.79 -18.10
N LYS A 159 17.12 6.06 -18.89
CA LYS A 159 15.78 6.46 -19.33
C LYS A 159 14.71 5.90 -18.40
N LYS A 160 13.96 6.81 -17.77
CA LYS A 160 12.65 6.52 -17.16
C LYS A 160 11.79 5.73 -18.17
N PRO A 161 11.02 4.72 -17.74
CA PRO A 161 10.11 4.04 -18.65
C PRO A 161 9.04 5.04 -19.06
N GLU A 162 8.87 5.23 -20.37
CA GLU A 162 7.80 6.06 -20.93
C GLU A 162 6.42 5.68 -20.35
N SER A 163 6.22 4.41 -20.01
CA SER A 163 4.98 3.88 -19.43
C SER A 163 4.66 4.32 -17.99
N LEU A 164 5.60 4.95 -17.27
CA LEU A 164 5.33 5.47 -15.92
C LEU A 164 4.84 6.91 -15.91
N ASP A 165 5.08 7.68 -16.99
CA ASP A 165 4.58 9.06 -17.11
C ASP A 165 3.08 9.11 -17.36
N ASP A 166 2.50 8.04 -17.90
CA ASP A 166 1.06 7.92 -18.19
C ASP A 166 0.22 7.52 -16.98
N LEU A 167 0.84 7.16 -15.85
CA LEU A 167 0.12 6.66 -14.68
C LEU A 167 -0.49 7.81 -13.85
N PRO A 168 -1.73 7.65 -13.37
CA PRO A 168 -2.46 8.72 -12.71
C PRO A 168 -1.93 8.95 -11.29
N ALA A 169 -1.60 10.20 -10.98
CA ALA A 169 -1.17 10.62 -9.64
C ALA A 169 -2.33 10.78 -8.64
N THR A 170 -3.55 11.05 -9.11
CA THR A 170 -4.74 11.23 -8.26
C THR A 170 -5.83 10.23 -8.61
N PHE A 171 -6.74 10.00 -7.65
CA PHE A 171 -7.86 9.08 -7.84
C PHE A 171 -8.79 9.53 -8.97
N ASP A 172 -9.11 10.83 -9.04
CA ASP A 172 -10.01 11.37 -10.07
C ASP A 172 -9.44 11.17 -11.49
N LEU A 173 -8.13 11.40 -11.68
CA LEU A 173 -7.46 11.13 -12.95
C LEU A 173 -7.47 9.65 -13.31
N ALA A 174 -7.31 8.76 -12.32
CA ALA A 174 -7.38 7.33 -12.54
C ALA A 174 -8.78 6.88 -12.99
N VAL A 175 -9.82 7.47 -12.41
CA VAL A 175 -11.21 7.25 -12.81
C VAL A 175 -11.46 7.75 -14.23
N GLU A 176 -11.03 8.97 -14.57
CA GLU A 176 -11.19 9.55 -15.91
C GLU A 176 -10.50 8.71 -17.00
N GLN A 177 -9.25 8.31 -16.78
CA GLN A 177 -8.49 7.46 -17.72
C GLN A 177 -9.14 6.08 -17.93
N SER A 178 -9.77 5.53 -16.89
CA SER A 178 -10.50 4.27 -17.02
C SER A 178 -11.76 4.42 -17.89
N ALA A 179 -12.46 5.56 -17.79
CA ALA A 179 -13.68 5.81 -18.56
C ALA A 179 -13.42 6.07 -20.05
N THR A 180 -12.29 6.71 -20.39
CA THR A 180 -11.91 6.95 -21.79
C THR A 180 -11.48 5.67 -22.50
N SER A 181 -10.76 4.78 -21.82
CA SER A 181 -10.32 3.49 -22.36
C SER A 181 -11.49 2.56 -22.72
N ASP A 182 -12.56 2.56 -21.91
CA ASP A 182 -13.77 1.77 -22.16
C ASP A 182 -14.60 2.28 -23.36
N THR A 183 -14.37 3.53 -23.77
CA THR A 183 -15.10 4.17 -24.88
C THR A 183 -14.46 3.84 -26.24
N GLU A 184 -13.16 3.59 -26.29
CA GLU A 184 -12.46 3.21 -27.53
C GLU A 184 -12.69 1.75 -27.93
N GLU A 185 -12.84 0.83 -26.99
CA GLU A 185 -13.11 -0.59 -27.29
C GLU A 185 -14.55 -0.87 -27.80
N LYS A 186 -15.51 0.03 -27.54
CA LYS A 186 -16.90 -0.11 -28.04
C LYS A 186 -17.16 0.55 -29.39
N GLY A 187 -16.13 1.13 -30.01
CA GLY A 187 -16.21 1.86 -31.27
C GLY A 187 -15.70 1.11 -32.52
N GLN A 188 -15.30 -0.16 -32.40
CA GLN A 188 -14.87 -1.00 -33.54
C GLN A 188 -15.89 -2.07 -33.90
#